data_AF-A0A0W7TJW5-F1
#
_entry.id   AF-A0A0W7TJW5-F1
#
_cell.length_a   1.000
_cell.length_b   1.000
_cell.length_c   1.000
_cell.angle_alpha   90.00
_cell.angle_beta   90.00
_cell.angle_gamma   90.00
#
_symmetry.space_group_name_H-M   'P 1'
#
loop_
_entity.id
_entity.type
_entity.pdbx_description
1 polymer ?
#
loop_
_entity_poly.entity_id
_entity_poly.type
_entity_poly.pdbx_seq_one_letter_code
_entity_poly.pdbx_strand_id
1 'polypeptide(L)'
;MMEQTYCLTVKERILLHMLRFPSVYPKQNFDVPRELTQDGIASAAGISRAHVSIDLKKLEEYGFVERWQAHLNGTPAKRFVYCLTPIGAGEGRKLKANLEKKGIDTDMLLDIGRCNPEGKWKCMSQADRDAVGRACVFRKPVLKKDLPGMTSGTIPTDFRGYICIPERTAEAFIRLADPFSLRSWHSWAADYWLKSGNRAERLYHLNKAGRNIEANILAETMD
;
A
#
# COMPACT_ATOMS: atom_id res chain seq x y z
N MET A 1 -16.96 21.92 -2.76
CA MET A 1 -16.96 21.01 -3.92
C MET A 1 -16.82 19.59 -3.38
N MET A 2 -17.64 18.64 -3.81
CA MET A 2 -17.52 17.24 -3.38
C MET A 2 -16.23 16.65 -3.95
N GLU A 3 -15.28 16.28 -3.09
CA GLU A 3 -14.11 15.51 -3.47
C GLU A 3 -14.52 14.07 -3.80
N GLN A 4 -14.36 13.66 -5.06
CA GLN A 4 -14.62 12.29 -5.48
C GLN A 4 -13.42 11.41 -5.07
N THR A 5 -13.61 10.58 -4.05
CA THR A 5 -12.71 9.46 -3.75
C THR A 5 -12.66 8.51 -4.96
N TYR A 6 -11.52 8.43 -5.65
CA TYR A 6 -11.37 7.52 -6.79
C TYR A 6 -10.96 6.12 -6.31
N CYS A 7 -11.90 5.18 -6.31
CA CYS A 7 -11.66 3.79 -5.96
C CYS A 7 -11.38 2.97 -7.23
N LEU A 8 -10.13 2.51 -7.39
CA LEU A 8 -9.79 1.58 -8.47
C LEU A 8 -10.42 0.21 -8.24
N THR A 9 -10.93 -0.39 -9.29
CA THR A 9 -11.30 -1.82 -9.33
C THR A 9 -10.05 -2.70 -9.22
N VAL A 10 -10.24 -3.97 -8.88
CA VAL A 10 -9.14 -4.97 -8.85
C VAL A 10 -8.44 -5.06 -10.20
N LYS A 11 -9.20 -5.13 -11.29
CA LYS A 11 -8.69 -5.15 -12.67
C LYS A 11 -7.76 -3.97 -12.92
N GLU A 12 -8.20 -2.76 -12.59
CA GLU A 12 -7.43 -1.53 -12.83
C GLU A 12 -6.12 -1.53 -12.06
N ARG A 13 -6.12 -1.99 -10.80
CA ARG A 13 -4.88 -2.14 -10.00
C ARG A 13 -3.94 -3.18 -10.61
N ILE A 14 -4.45 -4.32 -11.08
CA ILE A 14 -3.63 -5.34 -11.75
C ILE A 14 -3.01 -4.78 -13.03
N LEU A 15 -3.79 -4.11 -13.89
CA LEU A 15 -3.30 -3.56 -15.15
C LEU A 15 -2.22 -2.50 -14.91
N LEU A 16 -2.47 -1.56 -13.99
CA LEU A 16 -1.49 -0.53 -13.65
C LEU A 16 -0.21 -1.11 -13.04
N HIS A 17 -0.31 -2.13 -12.18
CA HIS A 17 0.87 -2.80 -11.62
C HIS A 17 1.71 -3.45 -12.71
N MET A 18 1.08 -4.22 -13.61
CA MET A 18 1.80 -4.94 -14.66
C MET A 18 2.36 -4.00 -15.75
N LEU A 19 1.77 -2.81 -15.94
CA LEU A 19 2.26 -1.79 -16.86
C LEU A 19 3.67 -1.28 -16.50
N ARG A 20 4.11 -1.48 -15.26
CA ARG A 20 5.47 -1.16 -14.77
C ARG A 20 6.55 -2.06 -15.37
N PHE A 21 6.16 -3.15 -16.04
CA PHE A 21 7.07 -4.15 -16.60
C PHE A 21 6.88 -4.28 -18.13
N PRO A 22 7.07 -3.20 -18.92
CA PRO A 22 6.77 -3.19 -20.34
C PRO A 22 7.73 -4.06 -21.18
N SER A 23 8.81 -4.58 -20.59
CA SER A 23 9.85 -5.35 -21.30
C SER A 23 9.94 -6.80 -20.84
N VAL A 24 8.89 -7.31 -20.18
CA VAL A 24 8.84 -8.71 -19.75
C VAL A 24 7.82 -9.46 -20.59
N TYR A 25 8.32 -10.39 -21.40
CA TYR A 25 7.52 -11.18 -22.32
C TYR A 25 7.87 -12.66 -22.26
N PRO A 26 6.93 -13.55 -22.65
CA PRO A 26 7.21 -14.97 -22.79
C PRO A 26 8.42 -15.24 -23.69
N LYS A 27 9.21 -16.27 -23.34
CA LYS A 27 10.35 -16.80 -24.13
C LYS A 27 11.54 -15.85 -24.34
N GLN A 28 11.45 -14.58 -23.94
CA GLN A 28 12.54 -13.61 -24.05
C GLN A 28 13.32 -13.45 -22.73
N ASN A 29 12.66 -13.68 -21.59
CA ASN A 29 13.23 -13.40 -20.27
C ASN A 29 13.39 -14.72 -19.50
N PHE A 30 14.63 -15.03 -19.11
CA PHE A 30 14.96 -16.21 -18.29
C PHE A 30 14.79 -15.94 -16.78
N ASP A 31 14.89 -14.67 -16.38
CA ASP A 31 14.77 -14.20 -15.00
C ASP A 31 13.62 -13.20 -14.89
N VAL A 32 12.47 -13.69 -14.41
CA VAL A 32 11.23 -12.90 -14.27
C VAL A 32 11.06 -12.41 -12.82
N PRO A 33 10.73 -11.11 -12.59
CA PRO A 33 10.48 -10.59 -11.25
C PRO A 33 9.35 -11.30 -10.53
N ARG A 34 9.48 -11.48 -9.20
CA ARG A 34 8.44 -12.09 -8.35
C ARG A 34 7.13 -11.29 -8.43
N GLU A 35 7.20 -9.99 -8.67
CA GLU A 35 6.09 -9.06 -8.82
C GLU A 35 5.11 -9.45 -9.94
N LEU A 36 5.56 -10.23 -10.92
CA LEU A 36 4.73 -10.74 -12.02
C LEU A 36 4.16 -12.14 -11.75
N THR A 37 4.41 -12.72 -10.57
CA THR A 37 3.72 -13.93 -10.11
C THR A 37 2.34 -13.61 -9.56
N GLN A 38 1.50 -14.61 -9.43
CA GLN A 38 0.19 -14.48 -8.76
C GLN A 38 0.30 -13.89 -7.34
N ASP A 39 1.35 -14.26 -6.59
CA ASP A 39 1.58 -13.74 -5.24
C ASP A 39 1.98 -12.26 -5.25
N GLY A 40 2.87 -11.88 -6.18
CA GLY A 40 3.30 -10.50 -6.37
C GLY A 40 2.14 -9.59 -6.81
N ILE A 41 1.33 -10.06 -7.75
CA ILE A 41 0.15 -9.35 -8.25
C ILE A 41 -0.91 -9.23 -7.15
N ALA A 42 -1.13 -10.27 -6.35
CA ALA A 42 -2.04 -10.24 -5.20
C ALA A 42 -1.63 -9.21 -4.16
N SER A 43 -0.33 -9.15 -3.84
CA SER A 43 0.21 -8.13 -2.95
C SER A 43 -0.03 -6.72 -3.50
N ALA A 44 0.30 -6.47 -4.76
CA ALA A 44 0.14 -5.15 -5.37
C ALA A 44 -1.33 -4.74 -5.55
N ALA A 45 -2.21 -5.69 -5.85
CA ALA A 45 -3.64 -5.45 -6.00
C ALA A 45 -4.40 -5.40 -4.67
N GLY A 46 -3.77 -5.70 -3.53
CA GLY A 46 -4.40 -5.67 -2.20
C GLY A 46 -5.54 -6.68 -2.04
N ILE A 47 -5.45 -7.84 -2.70
CA ILE A 47 -6.47 -8.90 -2.65
C ILE A 47 -5.85 -10.29 -2.45
N SER A 48 -6.67 -11.27 -2.09
CA SER A 48 -6.18 -12.62 -1.83
C SER A 48 -5.64 -13.27 -3.10
N ARG A 49 -4.68 -14.18 -2.94
CA ARG A 49 -4.14 -14.99 -4.04
C ARG A 49 -5.25 -15.72 -4.82
N ALA A 50 -6.26 -16.24 -4.12
CA ALA A 50 -7.39 -16.92 -4.74
C ALA A 50 -8.22 -15.99 -5.62
N HIS A 51 -8.53 -14.77 -5.15
CA HIS A 51 -9.23 -13.77 -5.95
C HIS A 51 -8.40 -13.33 -7.16
N VAL A 52 -7.10 -13.07 -6.98
CA VAL A 52 -6.22 -12.78 -8.13
C VAL A 52 -6.22 -13.90 -9.14
N SER A 53 -6.27 -15.17 -8.71
CA SER A 53 -6.35 -16.30 -9.63
C SER A 53 -7.55 -16.20 -10.56
N ILE A 54 -8.71 -15.81 -10.02
CA ILE A 54 -9.97 -15.70 -10.73
C ILE A 54 -9.92 -14.50 -11.67
N ASP A 55 -9.45 -13.35 -11.18
CA ASP A 55 -9.34 -12.13 -11.98
C ASP A 55 -8.31 -12.28 -13.11
N LEU A 56 -7.14 -12.88 -12.86
CA LEU A 56 -6.14 -13.15 -13.90
C LEU A 56 -6.70 -14.07 -14.99
N LYS A 57 -7.44 -15.11 -14.61
CA LYS A 57 -8.09 -16.00 -15.60
C LYS A 57 -9.06 -15.22 -16.50
N LYS A 58 -9.88 -14.32 -15.94
CA LYS A 58 -10.77 -13.46 -16.73
C LYS A 58 -9.97 -12.50 -17.64
N LEU A 59 -8.87 -11.94 -17.15
CA LEU A 59 -8.01 -11.04 -17.94
C LEU A 59 -7.28 -11.79 -19.07
N GLU A 60 -6.92 -13.05 -18.87
CA GLU A 60 -6.43 -13.96 -19.92
C GLU A 60 -7.54 -14.20 -20.96
N GLU A 61 -8.77 -14.52 -20.54
CA GLU A 61 -9.92 -14.74 -21.43
C GLU A 61 -10.29 -13.49 -22.24
N TYR A 62 -10.15 -12.29 -21.66
CA TYR A 62 -10.34 -11.02 -22.36
C TYR A 62 -9.14 -10.59 -23.22
N GLY A 63 -8.05 -11.37 -23.23
CA GLY A 63 -6.86 -11.09 -24.01
C GLY A 63 -6.04 -9.90 -23.50
N PHE A 64 -6.22 -9.46 -22.25
CA PHE A 64 -5.43 -8.37 -21.64
C PHE A 64 -4.12 -8.86 -21.03
N VAL A 65 -4.07 -10.12 -20.59
CA VAL A 65 -2.94 -10.72 -19.90
C VAL A 65 -2.52 -12.00 -20.59
N GLU A 66 -1.22 -12.26 -20.64
CA GLU A 66 -0.64 -13.53 -21.08
C GLU A 66 0.09 -14.21 -19.91
N ARG A 67 0.00 -15.55 -19.83
CA ARG A 67 0.57 -16.36 -18.75
C ARG A 67 1.55 -17.40 -19.31
N TRP A 68 2.69 -17.56 -18.65
CA TRP A 68 3.65 -18.63 -18.95
C TRP A 68 4.38 -19.11 -17.68
N GLN A 69 5.17 -20.18 -17.81
CA GLN A 69 6.07 -20.64 -16.73
C GLN A 69 7.48 -20.08 -16.95
N ALA A 70 8.05 -19.48 -15.90
CA ALA A 70 9.41 -18.96 -15.90
C ALA A 70 10.13 -19.26 -14.59
N HIS A 71 11.47 -19.21 -14.63
CA HIS A 71 12.27 -19.13 -13.42
C HIS A 71 12.13 -17.71 -12.84
N LEU A 72 12.09 -17.63 -11.51
CA LEU A 72 12.14 -16.34 -10.82
C LEU A 72 13.58 -16.05 -10.42
N ASN A 73 13.95 -14.77 -10.44
CA ASN A 73 15.28 -14.30 -10.07
C ASN A 73 15.74 -14.94 -8.75
N GLY A 74 16.86 -15.66 -8.80
CA GLY A 74 17.47 -16.26 -7.61
C GLY A 74 16.77 -17.51 -7.07
N THR A 75 15.84 -18.13 -7.81
CA THR A 75 15.24 -19.42 -7.43
C THR A 75 15.23 -20.45 -8.57
N PRO A 76 15.56 -21.73 -8.28
CA PRO A 76 15.58 -22.78 -9.29
C PRO A 76 14.16 -23.25 -9.69
N ALA A 77 13.12 -22.88 -8.94
CA ALA A 77 11.76 -23.32 -9.19
C ALA A 77 11.06 -22.47 -10.26
N LYS A 78 10.35 -23.14 -11.18
CA LYS A 78 9.46 -22.46 -12.14
C LYS A 78 8.15 -22.07 -11.47
N ARG A 79 7.64 -20.87 -11.77
CA ARG A 79 6.30 -20.42 -11.38
C ARG A 79 5.54 -19.87 -12.57
N PHE A 80 4.21 -19.87 -12.46
CA PHE A 80 3.39 -19.10 -13.38
C PHE A 80 3.59 -17.60 -13.15
N VAL A 81 3.89 -16.91 -14.24
CA VAL A 81 4.10 -15.47 -14.33
C VAL A 81 3.19 -14.91 -15.41
N TYR A 82 2.96 -13.60 -15.34
CA TYR A 82 1.98 -12.92 -16.14
C TYR A 82 2.56 -11.61 -16.69
N CYS A 83 2.17 -11.22 -17.90
CA CYS A 83 2.48 -9.90 -18.48
C CYS A 83 1.26 -9.32 -19.18
N LEU A 84 1.29 -8.02 -19.49
CA LEU A 84 0.25 -7.42 -20.32
C LEU A 84 0.47 -7.79 -21.79
N THR A 85 -0.61 -8.09 -22.48
CA THR A 85 -0.62 -8.09 -23.96
C THR A 85 -0.59 -6.64 -24.47
N PRO A 86 -0.38 -6.39 -25.78
CA PRO A 86 -0.51 -5.05 -26.35
C PRO A 86 -1.87 -4.40 -26.07
N ILE A 87 -2.94 -5.20 -26.05
CA ILE A 87 -4.31 -4.76 -25.74
C ILE A 87 -4.39 -4.34 -24.27
N GLY A 88 -3.92 -5.18 -23.35
CA GLY A 88 -3.91 -4.87 -21.92
C GLY A 88 -3.05 -3.66 -21.58
N ALA A 89 -1.89 -3.52 -22.22
CA ALA A 89 -1.02 -2.36 -22.08
C ALA A 89 -1.66 -1.07 -22.65
N GLY A 90 -2.46 -1.18 -23.71
CA GLY A 90 -3.27 -0.07 -24.21
C GLY A 90 -4.29 0.40 -23.18
N GLU A 91 -5.05 -0.53 -22.60
CA GLU A 91 -6.04 -0.21 -21.56
C GLU A 91 -5.39 0.36 -20.29
N GLY A 92 -4.28 -0.22 -19.84
CA GLY A 92 -3.51 0.31 -18.71
C GLY A 92 -3.00 1.74 -18.93
N ARG A 93 -2.52 2.05 -20.15
CA ARG A 93 -2.07 3.42 -20.50
C ARG A 93 -3.22 4.41 -20.55
N LYS A 94 -4.39 4.04 -21.11
CA LYS A 94 -5.59 4.89 -21.11
C LYS A 94 -6.02 5.21 -19.69
N LEU A 95 -6.05 4.20 -18.82
CA LEU A 95 -6.37 4.37 -17.41
C LEU A 95 -5.36 5.30 -16.71
N LYS A 96 -4.06 5.08 -16.90
CA LYS A 96 -3.00 5.93 -16.34
C LYS A 96 -3.16 7.39 -16.78
N ALA A 97 -3.34 7.63 -18.08
CA ALA A 97 -3.55 8.99 -18.60
C ALA A 97 -4.83 9.64 -18.05
N ASN A 98 -5.90 8.88 -17.85
CA ASN A 98 -7.14 9.39 -17.24
C ASN A 98 -6.97 9.76 -15.77
N LEU A 99 -6.14 9.01 -15.03
CA LEU A 99 -5.78 9.30 -13.64
C LEU A 99 -4.90 10.56 -13.55
N GLU A 100 -3.88 10.67 -14.39
CA GLU A 100 -2.99 11.83 -14.45
C GLU A 100 -3.75 13.12 -14.78
N LYS A 101 -4.71 13.08 -15.73
CA LYS A 101 -5.59 14.21 -16.04
C LYS A 101 -6.44 14.67 -14.86
N LYS A 102 -6.73 13.78 -13.92
CA LYS A 102 -7.46 14.06 -12.68
C LYS A 102 -6.53 14.47 -11.53
N GLY A 103 -5.22 14.61 -11.78
CA GLY A 103 -4.23 14.90 -10.75
C GLY A 103 -3.96 13.73 -9.81
N ILE A 104 -4.32 12.51 -10.20
CA ILE A 104 -4.13 11.30 -9.39
C ILE A 104 -2.84 10.61 -9.84
N ASP A 105 -1.86 10.56 -8.94
CA ASP A 105 -0.62 9.83 -9.17
C ASP A 105 -0.85 8.31 -9.05
N THR A 106 -0.53 7.59 -10.13
CA THR A 106 -0.74 6.13 -10.20
C THR A 106 0.20 5.33 -9.32
N ASP A 107 1.39 5.85 -9.03
CA ASP A 107 2.36 5.14 -8.17
C ASP A 107 1.87 5.11 -6.72
N MET A 108 1.09 6.13 -6.33
CA MET A 108 0.41 6.19 -5.04
C MET A 108 -0.63 5.09 -4.83
N LEU A 109 -1.19 4.54 -5.90
CA LEU A 109 -2.30 3.59 -5.86
C LEU A 109 -1.85 2.12 -5.85
N LEU A 110 -0.59 1.86 -6.21
CA LEU A 110 -0.08 0.50 -6.46
C LEU A 110 0.94 0.06 -5.43
N ASP A 111 1.75 0.99 -4.90
CA ASP A 111 2.92 0.59 -4.12
C ASP A 111 3.47 1.77 -3.30
N ILE A 112 2.92 2.00 -2.09
CA ILE A 112 3.55 2.94 -1.14
C ILE A 112 5.03 2.61 -0.92
N GLY A 113 5.42 1.32 -1.01
CA GLY A 113 6.80 0.85 -0.90
C GLY A 113 7.78 1.44 -1.91
N ARG A 114 7.32 2.01 -3.03
CA ARG A 114 8.16 2.66 -4.06
C ARG A 114 7.78 4.11 -4.35
N CYS A 115 6.90 4.71 -3.56
CA CYS A 115 6.62 6.14 -3.63
C CYS A 115 7.87 6.94 -3.23
N ASN A 116 8.20 8.02 -3.96
CA ASN A 116 9.13 9.04 -3.45
C ASN A 116 8.43 9.78 -2.28
N PRO A 117 8.82 9.57 -1.02
CA PRO A 117 8.10 10.13 0.12
C PRO A 117 8.16 11.65 0.14
N GLU A 118 9.28 12.25 -0.28
CA GLU A 118 9.49 13.70 -0.29
C GLU A 118 8.62 14.42 -1.32
N GLY A 119 8.63 13.92 -2.55
CA GLY A 119 7.79 14.46 -3.62
C GLY A 119 6.32 14.35 -3.27
N LYS A 120 5.92 13.20 -2.70
CA LYS A 120 4.54 12.98 -2.27
C LYS A 120 4.15 13.87 -1.09
N TRP A 121 4.99 14.00 -0.08
CA TRP A 121 4.73 14.82 1.10
C TRP A 121 4.36 16.26 0.72
N LYS A 122 5.10 16.84 -0.23
CA LYS A 122 4.87 18.21 -0.70
C LYS A 122 3.50 18.42 -1.34
N CYS A 123 3.00 17.42 -2.08
CA CYS A 123 1.72 17.51 -2.80
C CYS A 123 0.50 17.09 -1.95
N MET A 124 0.70 16.57 -0.75
CA MET A 124 -0.38 16.14 0.14
C MET A 124 -0.97 17.30 0.95
N SER A 125 -2.29 17.28 1.14
CA SER A 125 -2.97 18.13 2.11
C SER A 125 -2.52 17.79 3.54
N GLN A 126 -2.72 18.70 4.49
CA GLN A 126 -2.38 18.42 5.90
C GLN A 126 -3.18 17.23 6.46
N ALA A 127 -4.45 17.09 6.08
CA ALA A 127 -5.30 15.97 6.49
C ALA A 127 -4.77 14.62 5.97
N ASP A 128 -4.31 14.59 4.71
CA ASP A 128 -3.71 13.39 4.13
C ASP A 128 -2.37 13.05 4.79
N ARG A 129 -1.54 14.07 5.08
CA ARG A 129 -0.27 13.89 5.81
C ARG A 129 -0.52 13.29 7.18
N ASP A 130 -1.54 13.77 7.89
CA ASP A 130 -1.92 13.24 9.19
C ASP A 130 -2.44 11.80 9.10
N ALA A 131 -3.24 11.47 8.08
CA ALA A 131 -3.73 10.11 7.87
C ALA A 131 -2.58 9.14 7.59
N VAL A 132 -1.66 9.49 6.68
CA VAL A 132 -0.46 8.68 6.39
C VAL A 132 0.48 8.61 7.58
N GLY A 133 0.71 9.73 8.27
CA GLY A 133 1.55 9.78 9.47
C GLY A 133 1.04 8.86 10.57
N ARG A 134 -0.27 8.90 10.86
CA ARG A 134 -0.92 7.98 11.80
C ARG A 134 -0.79 6.52 11.39
N ALA A 135 -0.86 6.23 10.09
CA ALA A 135 -0.63 4.88 9.58
C ALA A 135 0.82 4.42 9.79
N CYS A 136 1.79 5.32 9.60
CA CYS A 136 3.21 5.01 9.65
C CYS A 136 3.74 4.78 11.08
N VAL A 137 3.13 5.37 12.11
CA VAL A 137 3.64 5.24 13.49
C VAL A 137 3.35 3.88 14.14
N PHE A 138 2.41 3.10 13.61
CA PHE A 138 2.06 1.81 14.18
C PHE A 138 3.15 0.75 13.96
N ARG A 139 3.52 0.05 15.03
CA ARG A 139 4.47 -1.08 14.98
C ARG A 139 3.79 -2.44 14.82
N LYS A 140 2.47 -2.49 14.94
CA LYS A 140 1.64 -3.68 14.74
C LYS A 140 0.59 -3.41 13.66
N PRO A 141 0.15 -4.44 12.92
CA PRO A 141 -0.91 -4.27 11.92
C PRO A 141 -2.19 -3.69 12.54
N VAL A 142 -2.76 -2.68 11.89
CA VAL A 142 -4.05 -2.08 12.25
C VAL A 142 -4.97 -2.06 11.02
N LEU A 143 -6.28 -2.04 11.24
CA LEU A 143 -7.26 -2.01 10.16
C LEU A 143 -7.41 -0.60 9.59
N LYS A 144 -7.47 -0.47 8.26
CA LYS A 144 -7.69 0.84 7.60
C LYS A 144 -9.00 1.51 7.99
N LYS A 145 -10.06 0.74 8.28
CA LYS A 145 -11.35 1.29 8.71
C LYS A 145 -11.24 2.12 10.00
N ASP A 146 -10.20 1.87 10.80
CA ASP A 146 -9.98 2.54 12.07
C ASP A 146 -9.16 3.84 11.90
N LEU A 147 -8.59 4.08 10.71
CA LEU A 147 -7.90 5.32 10.41
C LEU A 147 -8.85 6.42 9.92
N PRO A 148 -8.49 7.69 10.12
CA PRO A 148 -9.18 8.79 9.45
C PRO A 148 -9.12 8.62 7.94
N GLY A 149 -10.19 9.01 7.26
CA GLY A 149 -10.25 9.03 5.79
C GLY A 149 -9.18 9.96 5.21
N MET A 150 -8.75 9.64 3.99
CA MET A 150 -7.92 10.53 3.18
C MET A 150 -8.79 11.32 2.22
N THR A 151 -8.44 12.59 2.05
CA THR A 151 -8.97 13.52 1.05
C THR A 151 -8.44 13.15 -0.34
N SER A 152 -7.14 12.88 -0.44
CA SER A 152 -6.48 12.54 -1.70
C SER A 152 -5.87 11.13 -1.64
N GLY A 153 -6.62 10.14 -2.15
CA GLY A 153 -6.12 8.78 -2.35
C GLY A 153 -6.47 7.81 -1.23
N THR A 154 -5.68 6.74 -1.08
CA THR A 154 -5.95 5.69 -0.09
C THR A 154 -4.68 5.11 0.52
N ILE A 155 -4.76 4.78 1.80
CA ILE A 155 -3.73 4.00 2.50
C ILE A 155 -3.82 2.55 2.02
N PRO A 156 -2.69 1.93 1.63
CA PRO A 156 -2.64 0.56 1.14
C PRO A 156 -2.98 -0.41 2.27
N THR A 157 -3.69 -1.47 1.89
CA THR A 157 -4.04 -2.56 2.79
C THR A 157 -3.76 -3.91 2.18
N ASP A 158 -3.50 -4.91 3.02
CA ASP A 158 -3.60 -6.30 2.60
C ASP A 158 -5.07 -6.69 2.31
N PHE A 159 -5.24 -7.92 1.87
CA PHE A 159 -6.54 -8.51 1.58
C PHE A 159 -7.45 -8.68 2.82
N ARG A 160 -6.91 -8.55 4.03
CA ARG A 160 -7.65 -8.60 5.30
C ARG A 160 -8.02 -7.20 5.79
N GLY A 161 -7.62 -6.15 5.07
CA GLY A 161 -7.87 -4.75 5.42
C GLY A 161 -6.86 -4.16 6.40
N TYR A 162 -5.77 -4.86 6.73
CA TYR A 162 -4.68 -4.32 7.53
C TYR A 162 -3.81 -3.41 6.70
N ILE A 163 -3.39 -2.29 7.28
CA ILE A 163 -2.46 -1.36 6.64
C ILE A 163 -1.18 -2.08 6.25
N CYS A 164 -0.71 -1.82 5.03
CA CYS A 164 0.52 -2.37 4.47
C CYS A 164 1.45 -1.26 4.01
N ILE A 165 2.14 -0.64 4.95
CA ILE A 165 3.21 0.33 4.67
C ILE A 165 4.53 -0.34 5.05
N PRO A 166 5.47 -0.53 4.11
CA PRO A 166 6.80 -1.04 4.44
C PRO A 166 7.52 -0.14 5.45
N GLU A 167 8.25 -0.74 6.39
CA GLU A 167 8.95 -0.03 7.47
C GLU A 167 9.83 1.11 6.95
N ARG A 168 10.66 0.84 5.93
CA ARG A 168 11.51 1.86 5.30
C ARG A 168 10.73 3.07 4.77
N THR A 169 9.53 2.84 4.25
CA THR A 169 8.67 3.92 3.76
C THR A 169 8.02 4.67 4.90
N ALA A 170 7.56 3.95 5.93
CA ALA A 170 7.01 4.57 7.14
C ALA A 170 8.05 5.48 7.80
N GLU A 171 9.29 5.01 7.95
CA GLU A 171 10.40 5.80 8.46
C GLU A 171 10.67 7.05 7.62
N ALA A 172 10.65 6.92 6.29
CA ALA A 172 10.87 8.06 5.41
C ALA A 172 9.77 9.12 5.57
N PHE A 173 8.49 8.74 5.68
CA PHE A 173 7.41 9.68 5.98
C PHE A 173 7.53 10.30 7.37
N ILE A 174 7.89 9.51 8.39
CA ILE A 174 8.11 9.99 9.76
C ILE A 174 9.23 11.03 9.81
N ARG A 175 10.31 10.86 9.03
CA ARG A 175 11.41 11.83 8.96
C ARG A 175 11.01 13.18 8.35
N LEU A 176 9.96 13.21 7.54
CA LEU A 176 9.43 14.43 6.91
C LEU A 176 8.41 15.16 7.81
N ALA A 177 7.98 14.52 8.89
CA ALA A 177 7.03 15.08 9.84
C ALA A 177 7.68 16.15 10.72
N ASP A 178 6.95 17.22 11.00
CA ASP A 178 7.34 18.12 12.08
C ASP A 178 7.12 17.43 13.45
N PRO A 179 7.85 17.85 14.50
CA PRO A 179 7.76 17.22 15.82
C PRO A 179 6.36 17.30 16.46
N PHE A 180 5.55 18.31 16.11
CA PHE A 180 4.22 18.46 16.70
C PHE A 180 3.24 17.45 16.09
N SER A 181 3.20 17.33 14.76
CA SER A 181 2.42 16.31 14.07
C SER A 181 2.83 14.89 14.50
N LEU A 182 4.14 14.60 14.59
CA LEU A 182 4.60 13.28 15.03
C LEU A 182 4.09 12.91 16.43
N ARG A 183 4.18 13.83 17.40
CA ARG A 183 3.63 13.62 18.75
C ARG A 183 2.11 13.43 18.72
N SER A 184 1.40 14.22 17.92
CA SER A 184 -0.06 14.11 17.74
C SER A 184 -0.46 12.73 17.20
N TRP A 185 0.25 12.20 16.21
CA TRP A 185 -0.02 10.87 15.66
C TRP A 185 0.26 9.76 16.68
N HIS A 186 1.35 9.86 17.44
CA HIS A 186 1.60 8.93 18.55
C HIS A 186 0.53 9.04 19.65
N SER A 187 0.04 10.24 19.97
CA SER A 187 -1.05 10.41 20.93
C SER A 187 -2.33 9.71 20.46
N TRP A 188 -2.69 9.89 19.18
CA TRP A 188 -3.84 9.23 18.58
C TRP A 188 -3.70 7.70 18.60
N ALA A 189 -2.51 7.17 18.29
CA ALA A 189 -2.24 5.74 18.34
C ALA A 189 -2.29 5.18 19.78
N ALA A 190 -1.91 5.96 20.79
CA ALA A 190 -2.07 5.55 22.19
C ALA A 190 -3.57 5.35 22.55
N ASP A 191 -4.44 6.25 22.09
CA ASP A 191 -5.88 6.15 22.30
C ASP A 191 -6.51 4.99 21.52
N TYR A 192 -5.95 4.66 20.35
CA TYR A 192 -6.31 3.45 19.61
C TYR A 192 -6.02 2.18 20.41
N TRP A 193 -4.80 2.07 20.98
CA TRP A 193 -4.40 0.89 21.75
C TRP A 193 -5.07 0.78 23.11
N LEU A 194 -5.55 1.89 23.67
CA LEU A 194 -6.46 1.87 24.83
C LEU A 194 -7.73 1.07 24.52
N LYS A 195 -8.36 1.31 23.36
CA LYS A 195 -9.62 0.65 22.97
C LYS A 195 -9.43 -0.83 22.65
N SER A 196 -8.31 -1.20 22.03
CA SER A 196 -8.00 -2.59 21.66
C SER A 196 -7.32 -3.39 22.78
N GLY A 197 -6.96 -2.76 23.90
CA GLY A 197 -6.40 -3.41 25.08
C GLY A 197 -4.91 -3.76 25.00
N ASN A 198 -4.17 -3.29 23.97
CA ASN A 198 -2.73 -3.57 23.87
C ASN A 198 -1.91 -2.61 24.73
N ARG A 199 -1.67 -2.98 25.99
CA ARG A 199 -0.97 -2.14 26.97
C ARG A 199 0.46 -1.80 26.56
N ALA A 200 1.19 -2.75 25.99
CA ALA A 200 2.58 -2.55 25.56
C ALA A 200 2.69 -1.54 24.39
N GLU A 201 1.83 -1.65 23.37
CA GLU A 201 1.80 -0.66 22.29
C GLU A 201 1.33 0.71 22.80
N ARG A 202 0.29 0.74 23.65
CA ARG A 202 -0.18 1.99 24.25
C ARG A 202 0.94 2.71 24.99
N LEU A 203 1.69 2.01 25.84
CA LEU A 203 2.81 2.58 26.60
C LEU A 203 3.89 3.17 25.68
N TYR A 204 4.26 2.44 24.62
CA TYR A 204 5.21 2.95 23.62
C TYR A 204 4.73 4.28 23.00
N HIS A 205 3.47 4.32 22.58
CA HIS A 205 2.89 5.49 21.93
C HIS A 205 2.70 6.67 22.90
N LEU A 206 2.34 6.43 24.17
CA LEU A 206 2.27 7.48 25.20
C LEU A 206 3.64 8.15 25.43
N ASN A 207 4.70 7.35 25.54
CA ASN A 207 6.06 7.87 25.68
C ASN A 207 6.48 8.71 24.46
N LYS A 208 6.23 8.22 23.24
CA LYS A 208 6.54 8.96 22.00
C LYS A 208 5.71 10.23 21.82
N ALA A 209 4.49 10.27 22.36
CA ALA A 209 3.63 11.45 22.37
C ALA A 209 4.02 12.49 23.43
N GLY A 210 4.84 12.12 24.43
CA GLY A 210 5.13 12.95 25.61
C GLY A 210 4.02 12.94 26.66
N ARG A 211 3.10 11.97 26.63
CA ARG A 211 2.02 11.79 27.63
C ARG A 211 2.56 11.02 28.85
N ASN A 212 3.59 11.57 29.49
CA ASN A 212 4.42 10.88 30.49
C ASN A 212 3.63 10.45 31.74
N ILE A 213 2.68 11.27 32.20
CA ILE A 213 1.87 10.93 33.38
C ILE A 213 1.04 9.67 33.12
N GLU A 214 0.35 9.61 31.97
CA GLU A 214 -0.40 8.43 31.58
C GLU A 214 0.49 7.21 31.33
N ALA A 215 1.69 7.43 30.77
CA ALA A 215 2.66 6.36 30.57
C ALA A 215 3.11 5.75 31.90
N ASN A 216 3.43 6.57 32.89
CA ASN A 216 3.84 6.13 34.22
C ASN A 216 2.72 5.34 34.92
N ILE A 217 1.51 5.88 34.95
CA ILE A 217 0.35 5.19 35.55
C ILE A 217 0.09 3.84 34.86
N LEU A 218 0.19 3.80 33.53
CA LEU A 218 0.01 2.54 32.80
C LEU A 218 1.12 1.54 33.13
N ALA A 219 2.37 1.99 33.24
CA ALA A 219 3.50 1.13 33.57
C ALA A 219 3.40 0.53 34.98
N GLU A 220 2.98 1.31 35.97
CA GLU A 220 2.77 0.86 37.36
C GLU A 220 1.66 -0.20 37.49
N THR A 221 0.74 -0.25 36.53
CA THR A 221 -0.39 -1.19 36.56
C THR A 221 -0.14 -2.42 35.68
N MET A 222 0.96 -2.47 34.94
CA MET A 222 1.35 -3.58 34.05
C MET A 222 2.10 -4.66 34.83
N ASP A 223 1.44 -5.24 35.83
CA ASP A 223 1.85 -6.51 36.47
C ASP A 223 1.26 -7.71 35.72
#